data_AF-A0A658NM97-F1
#
_entry.id   AF-A0A658NM97-F1
#
_cell.length_a   1.000
_cell.length_b   1.000
_cell.length_c   1.000
_cell.angle_alpha   90.00
_cell.angle_beta   90.00
_cell.angle_gamma   90.00
#
_symmetry.space_group_name_H-M   'P 1'
#
loop_
_entity.id
_entity.type
_entity.pdbx_description
1 polymer ?
#
loop_
_entity_poly.entity_id
_entity_poly.type
_entity_poly.pdbx_seq_one_letter_code
_entity_poly.pdbx_strand_id
1 'polypeptide(L)'
;HIVEGLGEMVKAGDMRAEFINVESEFAAMSVALGASAAGARTDTATASQGRLCMVEAVYNASGLGLPIVMTVANRAIGAPINIWND
;
A
#
# COMPACT_ATOMS: atom_id res chain seq x y z
N HIS A 1 1.52 -0.82 -12.60
CA HIS A 1 2.35 0.40 -12.53
C HIS A 1 1.67 1.53 -11.74
N ILE A 2 1.06 1.24 -10.57
CA ILE A 2 0.38 2.28 -9.78
C ILE A 2 1.43 3.11 -9.01
N VAL A 3 2.22 2.45 -8.17
CA VAL A 3 3.23 3.12 -7.32
C VAL A 3 4.35 3.77 -8.12
N GLU A 4 4.74 3.19 -9.26
CA GLU A 4 5.76 3.78 -10.14
C GLU A 4 5.27 5.10 -10.74
N GLY A 5 4.03 5.14 -11.25
CA GLY A 5 3.44 6.37 -11.76
C GLY A 5 3.26 7.44 -10.67
N LEU A 6 2.86 7.05 -9.46
CA LEU A 6 2.80 7.96 -8.31
C LEU A 6 4.19 8.52 -7.96
N GLY A 7 5.22 7.68 -7.95
CA GLY A 7 6.60 8.10 -7.70
C GLY A 7 7.11 9.09 -8.76
N GLU A 8 6.77 8.88 -10.02
CA GLU A 8 7.08 9.81 -11.12
C GLU A 8 6.38 11.16 -10.95
N MET A 9 5.08 11.17 -10.63
CA MET A 9 4.31 12.40 -10.38
C MET A 9 4.85 13.19 -9.19
N VAL A 10 5.22 12.52 -8.10
CA VAL A 10 5.85 13.15 -6.93
C VAL A 10 7.20 13.75 -7.32
N LYS A 11 8.03 13.01 -8.04
CA LYS A 11 9.35 13.48 -8.49
C LYS A 11 9.26 14.66 -9.47
N ALA A 12 8.23 14.68 -10.32
CA ALA A 12 7.95 15.78 -11.24
C ALA A 12 7.37 17.02 -10.54
N GLY A 13 6.89 16.89 -9.30
CA GLY A 13 6.21 17.96 -8.55
C GLY A 13 4.73 18.12 -8.90
N ASP A 14 4.19 17.25 -9.75
CA ASP A 14 2.76 17.23 -10.12
C ASP A 14 1.88 16.74 -8.96
N MET A 15 2.47 16.05 -7.98
CA MET A 15 1.82 15.61 -6.76
C MET A 15 2.61 16.05 -5.52
N ARG A 16 1.96 16.80 -4.62
CA ARG A 16 2.53 17.14 -3.31
C ARG A 16 2.33 16.00 -2.32
N ALA A 17 3.23 15.03 -2.34
CA ALA A 17 3.24 13.90 -1.42
C ALA A 17 4.68 13.45 -1.13
N GLU A 18 4.86 12.66 -0.08
CA GLU A 18 6.13 11.96 0.19
C GLU A 18 6.02 10.52 -0.32
N PHE A 19 6.94 10.12 -1.21
CA PHE A 19 7.01 8.75 -1.70
C PHE A 19 8.03 7.95 -0.87
N ILE A 20 7.51 7.09 0.02
CA ILE A 20 8.35 6.35 0.97
C ILE A 20 8.57 4.93 0.44
N ASN A 21 9.83 4.60 0.15
CA ASN A 21 10.22 3.22 -0.16
C ASN A 21 10.36 2.42 1.14
N VAL A 22 9.73 1.26 1.17
CA VAL A 22 9.75 0.31 2.28
C VAL A 22 10.22 -1.05 1.80
N GLU A 23 10.69 -1.90 2.71
CA GLU A 23 11.27 -3.19 2.41
C GLU A 23 10.25 -4.33 2.25
N SER A 24 9.01 -4.14 2.73
CA SER A 24 7.95 -5.14 2.69
C SER A 24 6.56 -4.53 2.70
N GLU A 25 5.55 -5.29 2.31
CA GLU A 25 4.15 -4.88 2.39
C GLU A 25 3.65 -4.68 3.82
N PHE A 26 4.16 -5.45 4.78
CA PHE A 26 3.88 -5.22 6.19
C PHE A 26 4.43 -3.86 6.65
N ALA A 27 5.64 -3.51 6.24
CA ALA A 27 6.23 -2.19 6.52
C ALA A 27 5.48 -1.06 5.81
N ALA A 28 5.03 -1.27 4.56
CA ALA A 28 4.22 -0.29 3.83
C ALA A 28 2.97 0.11 4.61
N MET A 29 2.23 -0.89 5.11
CA MET A 29 1.03 -0.64 5.91
C MET A 29 1.37 -0.06 7.29
N SER A 30 2.49 -0.45 7.89
CA SER A 30 2.96 0.11 9.17
C SER A 30 3.31 1.59 9.08
N VAL A 31 3.99 2.00 8.00
CA VAL A 31 4.23 3.42 7.69
C VAL A 31 2.91 4.14 7.45
N ALA A 32 1.99 3.50 6.73
CA ALA A 32 0.70 4.10 6.41
C ALA A 32 -0.14 4.39 7.68
N LEU A 33 -0.13 3.46 8.64
CA LEU A 33 -0.72 3.63 9.97
C LEU A 33 -0.16 4.87 10.68
N GLY A 34 1.17 4.96 10.78
CA GLY A 34 1.83 6.09 11.43
C GLY A 34 1.51 7.43 10.76
N ALA A 35 1.59 7.48 9.43
CA ALA A 35 1.27 8.67 8.64
C ALA A 35 -0.19 9.11 8.81
N SER A 36 -1.13 8.16 8.77
CA SER A 36 -2.56 8.45 8.93
C SER A 36 -2.89 8.89 10.36
N ALA A 37 -2.30 8.25 11.37
CA ALA A 37 -2.44 8.65 12.77
C ALA A 37 -1.86 10.05 13.05
N ALA A 38 -0.83 10.46 12.31
CA ALA A 38 -0.28 11.82 12.34
C ALA A 38 -1.12 12.86 11.57
N GLY A 39 -2.22 12.44 10.93
CA GLY A 39 -3.15 13.32 10.22
C GLY A 39 -2.88 13.48 8.73
N ALA A 40 -1.95 12.72 8.14
CA ALA A 40 -1.72 12.73 6.70
C ALA A 40 -2.79 11.89 5.97
N ARG A 41 -3.09 12.28 4.73
CA ARG A 41 -3.76 11.39 3.78
C ARG A 41 -2.75 10.36 3.29
N THR A 42 -3.16 9.10 3.28
CA THR A 42 -2.25 7.99 3.05
C THR A 42 -2.84 7.01 2.05
N ASP A 43 -2.00 6.56 1.11
CA ASP A 43 -2.32 5.57 0.10
C ASP A 43 -1.24 4.48 0.07
N THR A 44 -1.63 3.26 -0.28
CA THR A 44 -0.72 2.17 -0.63
C THR A 44 -1.35 1.29 -1.72
N ALA A 45 -0.54 0.53 -2.45
CA ALA A 45 -1.04 -0.41 -3.44
C ALA A 45 -0.35 -1.77 -3.33
N THR A 46 -1.12 -2.85 -3.44
CA THR A 46 -0.61 -4.22 -3.30
C THR A 46 -1.41 -5.24 -4.12
N ALA A 47 -0.96 -6.49 -4.11
CA ALA A 47 -1.57 -7.62 -4.80
C ALA A 47 -1.20 -8.97 -4.13
N SER A 48 -2.12 -9.95 -4.13
CA SER A 48 -1.83 -11.36 -3.80
C SER A 48 -1.04 -11.54 -2.49
N GLN A 49 0.16 -12.13 -2.55
CA GLN A 49 1.05 -12.40 -1.41
C GLN A 49 1.40 -11.14 -0.60
N GLY A 50 1.54 -9.99 -1.26
CA GLY A 50 1.80 -8.73 -0.56
C GLY A 50 0.64 -8.35 0.35
N ARG A 51 -0.60 -8.54 -0.12
CA ARG A 51 -1.80 -8.37 0.69
C ARG A 51 -1.83 -9.33 1.88
N LEU A 52 -1.42 -10.58 1.68
CA LEU A 52 -1.32 -11.57 2.76
C LEU A 52 -0.25 -11.20 3.79
N CYS A 53 0.89 -10.65 3.35
CA CYS A 53 1.97 -10.20 4.21
C CYS A 53 1.56 -9.02 5.12
N MET A 54 0.58 -8.20 4.71
CA MET A 54 0.13 -7.03 5.49
C MET A 54 -1.17 -7.24 6.28
N VAL A 55 -1.76 -8.45 6.31
CA VAL A 55 -3.10 -8.69 6.89
C VAL A 55 -3.22 -8.18 8.32
N GLU A 56 -2.23 -8.46 9.17
CA GLU A 56 -2.23 -7.99 10.57
C GLU A 56 -2.33 -6.46 10.66
N ALA A 57 -1.51 -5.73 9.91
CA ALA A 57 -1.51 -4.27 9.90
C ALA A 57 -2.81 -3.67 9.33
N VAL A 58 -3.48 -4.36 8.40
CA VAL A 58 -4.80 -3.95 7.87
C VAL A 58 -5.87 -4.00 8.96
N TYR A 59 -5.86 -5.03 9.81
CA TYR A 59 -6.78 -5.11 10.94
C TYR A 59 -6.49 -4.02 11.97
N ASN A 60 -5.21 -3.69 12.22
CA ASN A 60 -4.84 -2.57 13.09
C ASN A 60 -5.38 -1.24 12.56
N ALA A 61 -5.29 -0.97 11.24
CA ALA A 61 -5.83 0.26 10.65
C ALA A 61 -7.33 0.38 10.85
N SER A 62 -8.05 -0.71 10.61
CA SER A 62 -9.51 -0.77 10.77
C SER A 62 -9.91 -0.58 12.23
N GLY A 63 -9.22 -1.26 13.16
CA GLY A 63 -9.49 -1.15 14.59
C GLY A 63 -9.21 0.23 15.18
N LEU A 64 -8.23 0.95 14.62
CA LEU A 64 -7.91 2.33 14.97
C LEU A 64 -8.78 3.37 14.26
N GLY A 65 -9.64 2.95 13.31
CA GLY A 65 -10.49 3.85 12.54
C GLY A 65 -9.72 4.81 11.61
N LEU A 66 -8.55 4.39 11.13
CA LEU A 66 -7.67 5.24 10.32
C LEU A 66 -8.11 5.28 8.84
N PRO A 67 -8.25 6.48 8.22
CA PRO A 67 -8.73 6.63 6.86
C PRO A 67 -7.60 6.41 5.81
N ILE A 68 -7.10 5.18 5.71
CA ILE A 68 -6.07 4.79 4.73
C ILE A 68 -6.75 4.20 3.49
N VAL A 69 -6.34 4.65 2.30
CA VAL A 69 -6.78 4.05 1.03
C VAL A 69 -5.77 2.99 0.61
N MET A 70 -6.27 1.84 0.14
CA MET A 70 -5.43 0.77 -0.40
C MET A 70 -5.96 0.32 -1.75
N THR A 71 -5.18 0.55 -2.79
CA THR A 71 -5.50 0.07 -4.15
C THR A 71 -5.04 -1.37 -4.31
N VAL A 72 -5.99 -2.27 -4.54
CA VAL A 72 -5.68 -3.71 -4.72
C VAL A 72 -5.74 -4.06 -6.21
N ALA A 73 -4.59 -4.35 -6.80
CA ALA A 73 -4.53 -4.97 -8.11
C ALA A 73 -4.73 -6.48 -7.92
N ASN A 74 -5.96 -6.96 -8.16
CA ASN A 74 -6.29 -8.36 -7.93
C ASN A 74 -5.36 -9.28 -8.73
N ARG A 75 -4.74 -10.20 -8.00
CA ARG A 75 -3.85 -11.25 -8.51
C ARG A 75 -4.04 -12.48 -7.64
N ALA A 76 -4.14 -13.65 -8.26
CA ALA A 76 -4.35 -14.90 -7.53
C ALA A 76 -3.23 -15.16 -6.50
N ILE A 77 -3.62 -15.79 -5.38
CA ILE A 77 -2.67 -16.29 -4.37
C ILE A 77 -1.95 -17.50 -4.97
N GLY A 78 -0.64 -17.56 -4.77
CA GLY A 78 0.22 -18.59 -5.35
C GLY A 78 -0.04 -19.97 -4.75
N ALA A 79 -0.41 -20.91 -5.60
CA ALA A 79 -0.19 -22.37 -5.55
C ALA A 79 -1.02 -23.00 -6.69
N PRO A 80 -0.52 -23.00 -7.95
CA PRO A 80 0.79 -22.53 -8.43
C PRO A 80 0.90 -21.00 -8.54
N ILE A 81 2.11 -20.47 -8.78
CA ILE A 81 2.33 -19.03 -8.97
C ILE A 81 1.51 -18.51 -10.16
N ASN A 82 0.84 -17.37 -9.97
CA ASN A 82 0.10 -16.69 -11.01
C ASN A 82 0.42 -15.19 -10.96
N ILE A 83 0.89 -14.65 -12.08
CA ILE A 83 1.22 -13.23 -12.25
C ILE A 83 0.21 -12.47 -13.10
N TRP A 84 -0.77 -13.17 -13.66
CA TRP A 84 -1.85 -12.59 -14.44
C TRP A 84 -2.83 -11.90 -13.51
N ASN A 85 -3.40 -10.79 -13.98
CA ASN A 85 -4.62 -10.27 -13.40
C ASN A 85 -5.74 -11.26 -13.73
N ASP A 86 -6.28 -11.88 -12.69
CA ASP A 86 -7.64 -12.44 -12.68
C ASP A 86 -8.59 -11.26 -12.44
#